data_AF-E3I6Q5-F1
#
_entry.id   AF-E3I6Q5-F1
#
_cell.length_a   1.000
_cell.length_b   1.000
_cell.length_c   1.000
_cell.angle_alpha   90.00
_cell.angle_beta   90.00
_cell.angle_gamma   90.00
#
_symmetry.space_group_name_H-M   'P 1'
#
loop_
_entity.id
_entity.type
_entity.pdbx_description
1 polymer ?
#
loop_
_entity_poly.entity_id
_entity_poly.type
_entity_poly.pdbx_seq_one_letter_code
_entity_poly.pdbx_strand_id
1 'polypeptide(L)'
;MPHLTLKLSGMDHRDRACELHITPIVIRYDMTYTVVEKREQTMSTQYRKTVSLTDRDDRFISAQIESGEYGNASEVVRAGLRLLEQEKLKLKALRQAIAEGDADLAAGRFRSYKAGDLVREMQDAIKR
;
A
#
# COMPACT_ATOMS: atom_id res chain seq x y z
N MET A 1 23.43 -3.05 -18.36
CA MET A 1 24.72 -2.68 -17.74
C MET A 1 24.74 -1.17 -17.49
N PRO A 2 24.19 -0.65 -16.38
CA PRO A 2 24.40 0.74 -16.04
C PRO A 2 25.78 0.89 -15.39
N HIS A 3 26.68 1.59 -16.08
CA HIS A 3 27.95 2.05 -15.55
C HIS A 3 27.67 3.37 -14.80
N LEU A 4 27.90 3.40 -13.49
CA LEU A 4 27.82 4.63 -12.71
C LEU A 4 29.23 5.23 -12.63
N THR A 5 29.46 6.34 -13.34
CA THR A 5 30.72 7.08 -13.20
C THR A 5 30.53 8.19 -12.17
N LEU A 6 30.99 7.94 -10.94
CA LEU A 6 31.08 8.91 -9.86
C LEU A 6 32.26 9.86 -10.11
N LYS A 7 32.01 11.17 -10.22
CA LYS A 7 33.07 12.18 -10.20
C LYS A 7 33.25 12.69 -8.76
N LEU A 8 34.33 12.26 -8.11
CA LEU A 8 34.78 12.80 -6.83
C LEU A 8 35.22 14.26 -7.05
N SER A 9 34.70 15.19 -6.26
CA SER A 9 35.25 16.56 -6.22
C SER A 9 36.17 16.68 -5.01
N GLY A 10 37.44 16.92 -5.30
CA GLY A 10 38.55 16.98 -4.34
C GLY A 10 39.89 16.92 -5.06
N MET A 11 40.07 17.71 -6.13
CA MET A 11 41.38 17.93 -6.72
C MET A 11 41.58 19.42 -6.96
N ASP A 12 42.61 19.93 -6.29
CA ASP A 12 43.14 21.26 -6.45
C ASP A 12 44.40 21.25 -7.34
N HIS A 13 44.51 22.31 -8.14
CA HIS A 13 45.65 22.85 -8.89
C HIS A 13 46.65 21.92 -9.63
N ARG A 14 46.29 21.35 -10.81
CA ARG A 14 47.16 21.30 -12.04
C ARG A 14 46.64 20.52 -13.26
N ASP A 15 45.37 20.15 -13.41
CA ASP A 15 44.94 19.36 -14.57
C ASP A 15 43.96 20.06 -15.54
N ARG A 16 44.27 19.88 -16.83
CA ARG A 16 43.73 20.54 -18.01
C ARG A 16 42.27 20.16 -18.31
N ALA A 17 41.61 21.09 -19.01
CA ALA A 17 40.23 21.09 -19.47
C ALA A 17 39.70 19.76 -20.04
N CYS A 18 38.47 19.43 -19.66
CA CYS A 18 37.54 18.69 -20.51
C CYS A 18 36.13 19.26 -20.28
N GLU A 19 35.60 19.91 -21.33
CA GLU A 19 34.20 20.27 -21.47
C GLU A 19 33.31 19.03 -21.33
N LEU A 20 32.19 19.15 -20.63
CA LEU A 20 30.98 18.51 -21.10
C LEU A 20 29.77 19.35 -20.71
N HIS A 21 29.18 19.96 -21.73
CA HIS A 21 27.81 20.45 -21.75
C HIS A 21 26.87 19.34 -21.27
N ILE A 22 26.03 19.64 -20.27
CA ILE A 22 24.59 19.36 -20.20
C ILE A 22 24.11 19.94 -18.85
N THR A 23 23.45 21.09 -18.92
CA THR A 23 22.43 21.49 -17.93
C THR A 23 21.16 20.68 -18.22
N PRO A 24 20.44 20.18 -17.20
CA PRO A 24 19.42 21.04 -16.60
C PRO A 24 19.26 20.91 -15.07
N ILE A 25 19.02 22.07 -14.45
CA ILE A 25 17.97 22.30 -13.44
C ILE A 25 17.95 21.32 -12.25
N VAL A 26 18.64 21.73 -11.18
CA VAL A 26 18.44 21.20 -9.83
C VAL A 26 17.12 21.78 -9.27
N ILE A 27 16.03 21.01 -9.29
CA ILE A 27 14.96 21.25 -8.30
C ILE A 27 15.46 20.65 -6.98
N ARG A 28 15.88 21.54 -6.07
CA ARG A 28 16.16 21.19 -4.68
C ARG A 28 14.88 20.73 -4.00
N TYR A 29 14.79 19.44 -3.70
CA TYR A 29 14.12 18.97 -2.49
C TYR A 29 15.16 18.18 -1.71
N ASP A 30 15.67 18.79 -0.63
CA ASP A 30 16.60 18.18 0.31
C ASP A 30 15.91 16.98 0.98
N MET A 31 16.11 15.79 0.43
CA MET A 31 15.78 14.54 1.11
C MET A 31 16.99 13.63 0.99
N THR A 32 17.89 13.73 1.96
CA THR A 32 19.06 12.84 2.10
C THR A 32 18.60 11.44 2.49
N TYR A 33 18.26 10.61 1.50
CA TYR A 33 18.15 9.17 1.70
C TYR A 33 19.51 8.52 1.43
N THR A 34 20.17 8.05 2.48
CA THR A 34 21.39 7.26 2.40
C THR A 34 21.06 5.90 1.77
N VAL A 35 21.56 5.65 0.56
CA VAL A 35 21.43 4.35 -0.12
C VAL A 35 22.54 3.43 0.39
N VAL A 36 22.19 2.49 1.26
CA VAL A 36 23.05 1.36 1.63
C VAL A 36 22.75 0.21 0.67
N GLU A 37 23.76 -0.20 -0.07
CA GLU A 37 23.75 -1.29 -1.05
C GLU A 37 23.34 -2.61 -0.38
N LYS A 38 22.09 -3.05 -0.58
CA LYS A 38 21.61 -4.35 -0.05
C LYS A 38 21.90 -5.45 -1.05
N ARG A 39 22.79 -6.37 -0.65
CA ARG A 39 22.86 -7.73 -1.21
C ARG A 39 21.44 -8.31 -1.29
N GLU A 40 21.10 -8.86 -2.45
CA GLU A 40 19.88 -9.63 -2.69
C GLU A 40 19.86 -10.82 -1.73
N GLN A 41 19.09 -10.65 -0.66
CA GLN A 41 18.84 -11.67 0.34
C GLN A 41 17.32 -11.77 0.46
N THR A 42 16.76 -12.92 0.13
CA THR A 42 15.33 -13.25 0.17
C THR A 42 14.67 -12.62 1.40
N MET A 43 13.95 -11.50 1.21
CA MET A 43 13.51 -10.63 2.31
C MET A 43 12.35 -11.26 3.10
N SER A 44 12.66 -12.11 4.07
CA SER A 44 11.81 -12.30 5.25
C SER A 44 12.16 -11.26 6.32
N THR A 45 11.98 -9.96 6.02
CA THR A 45 12.24 -8.93 7.04
C THR A 45 11.05 -8.81 7.98
N GLN A 46 11.09 -9.57 9.08
CA GLN A 46 10.26 -9.27 10.24
C GLN A 46 10.88 -8.09 11.00
N TYR A 47 10.14 -7.00 11.17
CA TYR A 47 10.56 -5.84 11.97
C TYR A 47 9.89 -5.90 13.36
N ARG A 48 10.67 -5.77 14.44
CA ARG A 48 10.17 -5.80 15.82
C ARG A 48 9.70 -4.41 16.24
N LYS A 49 8.44 -4.31 16.65
CA LYS A 49 7.87 -3.12 17.33
C LYS A 49 7.47 -3.49 18.74
N THR A 50 7.81 -2.62 19.70
CA THR A 50 7.28 -2.68 21.06
C THR A 50 6.01 -1.86 21.11
N VAL A 51 4.95 -2.41 21.71
CA VAL A 51 3.66 -1.75 21.87
C VAL A 51 3.22 -1.88 23.32
N SER A 52 2.54 -0.87 23.84
CA SER A 52 1.90 -0.93 25.15
C SER A 52 0.50 -1.50 24.98
N LEU A 53 0.16 -2.50 25.79
CA LEU A 53 -1.14 -3.17 25.79
C LEU A 53 -1.88 -2.85 27.09
N THR A 54 -3.21 -2.82 27.02
CA THR A 54 -4.04 -2.75 28.22
C THR A 54 -4.23 -4.15 28.81
N ASP A 55 -4.63 -4.24 30.09
CA ASP A 55 -4.96 -5.53 30.73
C ASP A 55 -6.01 -6.32 29.95
N ARG A 56 -6.94 -5.62 29.28
CA ARG A 56 -7.97 -6.25 28.44
C ARG A 56 -7.36 -6.90 27.20
N ASP A 57 -6.41 -6.23 26.55
CA ASP A 57 -5.76 -6.73 25.34
C ASP A 57 -4.88 -7.94 25.67
N ASP A 58 -4.16 -7.90 26.79
CA ASP A 58 -3.33 -9.00 27.27
C ASP A 58 -4.15 -10.25 27.60
N ARG A 59 -5.28 -10.08 28.30
CA ARG A 59 -6.23 -11.18 28.56
C ARG A 59 -6.79 -11.77 27.27
N PHE A 60 -7.12 -10.92 26.30
CA PHE A 60 -7.60 -11.38 25.00
C PHE A 60 -6.51 -12.20 24.29
N ILE A 61 -5.28 -11.67 24.18
CA ILE A 61 -4.16 -12.37 23.54
C ILE A 61 -3.87 -13.70 24.23
N SER A 62 -3.86 -13.71 25.56
CA SER A 62 -3.63 -14.93 26.35
C SER A 62 -4.71 -15.99 26.08
N ALA A 63 -5.99 -15.59 26.07
CA ALA A 63 -7.09 -16.51 25.75
C ALA A 63 -6.99 -17.08 24.32
N GLN A 64 -6.55 -16.27 23.34
CA GLN A 64 -6.33 -16.73 21.97
C GLN A 64 -5.20 -17.77 21.88
N ILE A 65 -4.12 -17.60 22.65
CA ILE A 65 -3.01 -18.56 22.70
C ILE A 65 -3.44 -19.84 23.43
N GLU A 66 -4.10 -19.71 24.58
CA GLU A 66 -4.59 -20.84 25.38
C GLU A 66 -5.62 -21.70 24.61
N SER A 67 -6.42 -21.08 23.74
CA SER A 67 -7.33 -21.80 22.86
C SER A 67 -6.64 -22.67 21.81
N GLY A 68 -5.34 -22.44 21.57
CA GLY A 68 -4.55 -23.12 20.55
C GLY A 68 -4.67 -22.55 19.14
N GLU A 69 -5.44 -21.47 18.92
CA GLU A 69 -5.58 -20.84 17.61
C GLU A 69 -4.27 -20.17 17.15
N TYR A 70 -3.44 -19.68 18.10
CA TYR A 70 -2.17 -19.02 17.81
C TYR A 70 -1.05 -19.50 18.75
N GLY A 71 0.18 -19.58 18.25
CA GLY A 71 1.33 -20.04 19.03
C GLY A 71 2.01 -18.96 19.87
N ASN A 72 1.79 -17.68 19.56
CA ASN A 72 2.38 -16.56 20.29
C ASN A 72 1.62 -15.24 20.08
N ALA A 73 1.90 -14.27 20.95
CA ALA A 73 1.28 -12.94 20.90
C ALA A 73 1.53 -12.21 19.56
N SER A 74 2.70 -12.38 18.96
CA SER A 74 3.01 -11.72 17.68
C SER A 74 2.15 -12.25 16.53
N GLU A 75 1.72 -13.50 16.58
CA GLU A 75 0.78 -14.08 15.60
C GLU A 75 -0.61 -13.50 15.77
N VAL A 76 -1.11 -13.44 17.01
CA VAL A 76 -2.41 -12.83 17.33
C VAL A 76 -2.45 -11.39 16.84
N VAL A 77 -1.43 -10.59 17.16
CA VAL A 77 -1.35 -9.18 16.76
C VAL A 77 -1.31 -9.06 15.23
N ARG A 78 -0.54 -9.88 14.52
CA ARG A 78 -0.51 -9.87 13.05
C ARG A 78 -1.86 -10.28 12.45
N ALA A 79 -2.55 -11.26 13.01
CA ALA A 79 -3.87 -11.67 12.57
C ALA A 79 -4.89 -10.54 12.76
N GLY A 80 -4.89 -9.91 13.93
CA GLY A 80 -5.75 -8.75 14.22
C GLY A 80 -5.50 -7.57 13.28
N LEU A 81 -4.23 -7.23 13.01
CA LEU A 81 -3.90 -6.17 12.05
C LEU A 81 -4.37 -6.48 10.63
N ARG A 82 -4.20 -7.73 10.17
CA ARG A 82 -4.68 -8.17 8.85
C ARG A 82 -6.20 -8.05 8.75
N LEU A 83 -6.94 -8.45 9.78
CA LEU A 83 -8.38 -8.32 9.81
C LEU A 83 -8.81 -6.85 9.73
N LEU A 84 -8.17 -5.97 10.52
CA LEU A 84 -8.43 -4.53 10.50
C LEU A 84 -8.16 -3.91 9.12
N GLU A 85 -7.07 -4.29 8.45
CA GLU A 85 -6.78 -3.84 7.09
C GLU A 85 -7.85 -4.29 6.09
N GLN A 86 -8.26 -5.56 6.15
CA GLN A 86 -9.32 -6.10 5.30
C GLN A 86 -10.65 -5.35 5.49
N GLU A 87 -11.04 -5.06 6.73
CA GLU A 87 -12.26 -4.32 7.02
C GLU A 87 -12.19 -2.89 6.49
N LYS A 88 -11.06 -2.20 6.67
CA LYS A 88 -10.84 -0.87 6.11
C LYS A 88 -10.91 -0.86 4.58
N LEU A 89 -10.36 -1.86 3.92
CA LEU A 89 -10.46 -2.00 2.45
C LEU A 89 -11.90 -2.20 1.99
N LYS A 90 -12.66 -3.07 2.67
CA LYS A 90 -14.09 -3.29 2.38
C LYS A 90 -14.90 -1.99 2.53
N LEU A 91 -14.70 -1.26 3.62
CA LEU A 91 -15.37 0.01 3.86
C LEU A 91 -15.00 1.07 2.82
N LYS A 92 -13.73 1.13 2.41
CA LYS A 92 -13.28 2.04 1.35
C LYS A 92 -13.95 1.70 0.02
N ALA A 93 -13.98 0.43 -0.36
CA ALA A 93 -14.61 -0.02 -1.60
C ALA A 93 -16.11 0.29 -1.61
N LEU A 94 -16.81 0.04 -0.49
CA LEU A 94 -18.23 0.36 -0.35
C LEU A 94 -18.49 1.86 -0.49
N ARG A 95 -17.71 2.71 0.19
CA ARG A 95 -17.83 4.18 0.08
C ARG A 95 -17.59 4.66 -1.35
N GLN A 96 -16.63 4.06 -2.04
CA GLN A 96 -16.36 4.39 -3.44
C GLN A 96 -17.52 4.00 -4.35
N ALA A 97 -18.07 2.79 -4.19
CA ALA A 97 -19.22 2.33 -4.98
C ALA A 97 -20.47 3.21 -4.76
N ILE A 98 -20.70 3.66 -3.52
CA ILE A 98 -21.79 4.61 -3.21
C ILE A 98 -21.54 5.95 -3.92
N ALA A 99 -20.33 6.51 -3.80
CA ALA A 99 -19.99 7.78 -4.44
C ALA A 99 -20.11 7.72 -5.97
N GLU A 100 -19.74 6.59 -6.57
CA GLU A 100 -19.95 6.33 -8.01
C GLU A 100 -21.44 6.29 -8.36
N GLY A 101 -22.24 5.56 -7.58
CA GLY A 101 -23.69 5.52 -7.74
C GLY A 101 -24.35 6.89 -7.62
N ASP A 102 -23.95 7.71 -6.64
CA ASP A 102 -24.44 9.08 -6.48
C ASP A 102 -24.07 9.97 -7.67
N ALA A 103 -22.85 9.81 -8.21
CA ALA A 103 -22.41 10.52 -9.40
C ALA A 103 -23.18 10.08 -10.66
N ASP A 104 -23.51 8.79 -10.78
CA ASP A 104 -24.36 8.27 -11.85
C ASP A 104 -25.78 8.83 -11.76
N LEU A 105 -26.37 8.87 -10.56
CA LEU A 105 -27.68 9.46 -10.33
C LEU A 105 -27.71 10.95 -10.70
N ALA A 106 -26.72 11.72 -10.24
CA ALA A 106 -26.60 13.15 -10.55
C ALA A 106 -26.43 13.42 -12.05
N ALA A 107 -25.75 12.52 -12.77
CA ALA A 107 -25.56 12.61 -14.21
C ALA A 107 -26.71 11.99 -15.03
N GLY A 108 -27.74 11.46 -14.38
CA GLY A 108 -28.85 10.79 -15.06
C GLY A 108 -28.50 9.44 -15.69
N ARG A 109 -27.36 8.82 -15.31
CA ARG A 109 -26.90 7.51 -15.79
C ARG A 109 -27.56 6.36 -15.00
N PHE A 110 -28.88 6.38 -14.89
CA PHE A 110 -29.63 5.31 -14.24
C PHE A 110 -30.77 4.83 -15.11
N ARG A 111 -31.19 3.58 -14.90
CA ARG A 111 -32.41 3.03 -15.49
C ARG A 111 -33.41 2.73 -14.39
N SER A 112 -34.65 3.12 -14.61
CA SER A 112 -35.75 2.79 -13.72
C SER A 112 -36.39 1.48 -14.19
N TYR A 113 -36.52 0.51 -13.28
CA TYR A 113 -37.20 -0.74 -13.53
C TYR A 113 -38.41 -0.84 -12.61
N LYS A 114 -39.52 -1.38 -13.12
CA LYS A 114 -40.59 -1.86 -12.25
C LYS A 114 -40.16 -3.17 -11.62
N ALA A 115 -40.61 -3.42 -10.40
CA ALA A 115 -40.18 -4.57 -9.58
C ALA A 115 -40.31 -5.94 -10.28
N GLY A 116 -41.23 -6.10 -11.24
CA GLY A 116 -41.42 -7.35 -11.99
C GLY A 116 -40.61 -7.49 -13.29
N ASP A 117 -40.08 -6.40 -13.85
CA ASP A 117 -39.59 -6.39 -15.23
C ASP A 117 -38.06 -6.62 -15.34
N LEU A 118 -37.33 -6.41 -14.25
CA LEU A 118 -35.87 -6.48 -14.22
C LEU A 118 -35.31 -7.85 -14.62
N VAL A 119 -35.91 -8.94 -14.10
CA VAL A 119 -35.41 -10.30 -14.29
C VAL A 119 -35.51 -10.72 -15.76
N ARG A 120 -36.56 -10.28 -16.47
CA ARG A 120 -36.81 -10.66 -17.86
C ARG A 120 -35.78 -10.02 -18.82
N GLU A 121 -35.46 -8.74 -18.61
CA GLU A 121 -34.45 -8.04 -19.43
C GLU A 121 -33.04 -8.59 -19.21
N MET A 122 -32.68 -8.92 -17.96
CA MET A 122 -31.39 -9.55 -17.67
C MET A 122 -31.25 -10.92 -18.35
N GLN A 123 -32.32 -11.72 -18.40
CA GLN A 123 -32.33 -13.02 -19.09
C GLN A 123 -32.21 -12.89 -20.61
N ASP A 124 -32.83 -11.86 -21.19
CA ASP A 124 -32.74 -11.59 -22.63
C ASP A 124 -31.35 -11.05 -23.02
N ALA A 125 -30.69 -10.29 -22.15
CA ALA A 125 -29.34 -9.79 -22.36
C ALA A 125 -28.25 -10.89 -22.32
N ILE A 126 -28.44 -11.94 -21.50
CA ILE A 126 -27.49 -13.07 -21.39
C ILE A 126 -27.62 -14.03 -22.58
N LYS A 127 -28.79 -14.11 -23.21
CA LYS A 127 -29.07 -15.01 -24.35
C LYS A 127 -28.61 -14.44 -25.71
N ARG A 128 -28.05 -13.23 -25.73
CA ARG A 128 -27.63 -12.51 -26.94
C ARG A 128 -26.13 -12.64 -27.16
#